data_AF-A0A255TU77-F1
#
_entry.id   AF-A0A255TU77-F1
#
_cell.length_a   1.000
_cell.length_b   1.000
_cell.length_c   1.000
_cell.angle_alpha   90.00
_cell.angle_beta   90.00
_cell.angle_gamma   90.00
#
_symmetry.space_group_name_H-M   'P 1'
#
loop_
_entity.id
_entity.type
_entity.pdbx_description
1 polymer ?
#
loop_
_entity_poly.entity_id
_entity_poly.type
_entity_poly.pdbx_seq_one_letter_code
_entity_poly.pdbx_strand_id
1 'polypeptide(L)'
;MNSIKTHWKRFSLLEKFVLIIALPIFGFVAGVEHVIAKLTGATYNEVNIVIYYLLIPLSWVIMADYLTKLPFLTPMFAMAWIIFLWKDQLRFRDRCDLMFSKSVEFLLWFKRIGWNYVISSVIICVVIPILIYIELIYAIC
;
A
#
# COMPACT_ATOMS: atom_id res chain seq x y z
N MET A 1 10.21 32.65 -3.21
CA MET A 1 9.52 32.36 -4.49
C MET A 1 10.45 31.86 -5.62
N ASN A 2 11.76 32.12 -5.58
CA ASN A 2 12.71 31.63 -6.61
C ASN A 2 13.12 30.15 -6.47
N SER A 3 13.22 29.60 -5.25
CA SER A 3 13.63 28.20 -5.02
C SER A 3 12.63 27.16 -5.57
N ILE A 4 11.32 27.47 -5.54
CA ILE A 4 10.25 26.58 -6.03
C ILE A 4 10.28 26.49 -7.56
N LYS A 5 10.52 27.61 -8.27
CA LYS A 5 10.62 27.64 -9.74
C LYS A 5 11.84 26.87 -10.25
N THR A 6 12.96 26.87 -9.52
CA THR A 6 14.15 26.08 -9.87
C THR A 6 13.97 24.59 -9.68
N HIS A 7 13.24 24.15 -8.63
CA HIS A 7 12.86 22.74 -8.47
C HIS A 7 11.90 22.26 -9.59
N TRP A 8 11.00 23.14 -10.04
CA TRP A 8 10.05 22.88 -11.13
C TRP A 8 10.68 22.73 -12.53
N LYS A 9 11.86 23.33 -12.74
CA LYS A 9 12.61 23.24 -14.01
C LYS A 9 13.43 21.96 -14.14
N ARG A 10 13.72 21.27 -13.03
CA ARG A 10 14.56 20.07 -13.02
C ARG A 10 13.78 18.77 -13.27
N PHE A 11 12.47 18.80 -13.09
CA PHE A 11 11.60 17.65 -13.35
C PHE A 11 11.45 17.41 -14.85
N SER A 12 11.76 16.19 -15.27
CA SER A 12 11.56 15.69 -16.62
C SER A 12 10.10 15.86 -17.04
N LEU A 13 9.87 16.08 -18.33
CA LEU A 13 8.52 16.19 -18.91
C LEU A 13 7.66 14.95 -18.56
N LEU A 14 8.29 13.77 -18.52
CA LEU A 14 7.65 12.52 -18.11
C LEU A 14 7.22 12.54 -16.64
N GLU A 15 8.05 13.04 -15.74
CA GLU A 15 7.71 13.08 -14.31
C GLU A 15 6.53 14.02 -14.05
N LYS A 16 6.40 15.11 -14.83
CA LYS A 16 5.23 16.00 -14.74
C LYS A 16 3.95 15.29 -15.19
N PHE A 17 4.00 14.57 -16.30
CA PHE A 17 2.86 13.76 -16.76
C PHE A 17 2.48 12.68 -15.73
N VAL A 18 3.46 11.95 -15.21
CA VAL A 18 3.25 10.93 -14.18
C VAL A 18 2.62 11.55 -12.94
N LEU A 19 3.08 12.72 -12.50
CA LEU A 19 2.58 13.37 -11.30
C LEU A 19 1.14 13.90 -11.48
N ILE A 20 0.79 14.39 -12.67
CA ILE A 20 -0.59 14.78 -13.02
C ILE A 20 -1.55 13.60 -12.94
N ILE A 21 -1.12 12.40 -13.34
CA ILE A 21 -1.92 11.17 -13.28
C ILE A 21 -1.93 10.58 -11.86
N ALA A 22 -0.79 10.60 -11.16
CA ALA A 22 -0.65 10.02 -9.83
C ALA A 22 -1.43 10.79 -8.75
N LEU A 23 -1.50 12.12 -8.84
CA LEU A 23 -2.22 12.94 -7.87
C LEU A 23 -3.70 12.56 -7.66
N PRO A 24 -4.54 12.45 -8.70
CA PRO A 24 -5.95 12.06 -8.52
C PRO A 24 -6.08 10.63 -8.01
N ILE A 25 -5.22 9.70 -8.44
CA ILE A 25 -5.22 8.31 -7.96
C ILE A 25 -4.88 8.28 -6.47
N PHE A 26 -3.82 8.97 -6.07
CA PHE A 26 -3.41 9.08 -4.68
C PHE A 26 -4.52 9.70 -3.81
N GLY A 27 -5.12 10.80 -4.29
CA GLY A 27 -6.22 11.45 -3.59
C GLY A 27 -7.45 10.55 -3.43
N PHE A 28 -7.77 9.77 -4.45
CA PHE A 28 -8.86 8.79 -4.38
C PHE A 28 -8.58 7.67 -3.37
N VAL A 29 -7.41 7.03 -3.46
CA VAL A 29 -7.02 5.93 -2.56
C VAL A 29 -6.96 6.41 -1.11
N ALA A 30 -6.25 7.51 -0.84
CA ALA A 30 -6.18 8.09 0.50
C ALA A 30 -7.56 8.53 1.00
N GLY A 31 -8.42 9.04 0.12
CA GLY A 31 -9.81 9.39 0.43
C GLY A 31 -10.63 8.17 0.87
N VAL A 32 -10.54 7.06 0.14
CA VAL A 32 -11.21 5.80 0.48
C VAL A 32 -10.74 5.29 1.84
N GLU A 33 -9.43 5.28 2.09
CA GLU A 33 -8.86 4.87 3.38
C GLU A 33 -9.34 5.75 4.53
N HIS A 34 -9.41 7.07 4.34
CA HIS A 34 -9.94 7.98 5.34
C HIS A 34 -11.43 7.75 5.62
N VAL A 35 -12.23 7.43 4.60
CA VAL A 35 -13.63 7.07 4.78
C VAL A 35 -13.76 5.78 5.61
N ILE A 36 -12.98 4.76 5.28
CA ILE A 36 -12.95 3.49 6.02
C ILE A 36 -12.52 3.72 7.48
N ALA A 37 -11.49 4.55 7.71
CA ALA A 37 -11.03 4.91 9.06
C ALA A 37 -12.15 5.60 9.86
N LYS A 38 -12.87 6.53 9.23
CA LYS A 38 -14.01 7.22 9.87
C LYS A 38 -15.16 6.27 10.20
N LEU A 39 -15.46 5.31 9.33
CA LEU A 39 -16.52 4.33 9.54
C LEU A 39 -16.20 3.30 10.63
N THR A 40 -14.93 2.89 10.70
CA THR A 40 -14.48 1.87 11.67
C THR A 40 -14.06 2.46 13.02
N GLY A 41 -13.90 3.78 13.12
CA GLY A 41 -13.33 4.44 14.28
C GLY A 41 -11.82 4.21 14.44
N ALA A 42 -11.19 3.59 13.44
CA ALA A 42 -9.75 3.36 13.38
C ALA A 42 -9.01 4.59 12.84
N THR A 43 -7.70 4.61 13.01
CA THR A 43 -6.82 5.61 12.40
C THR A 43 -6.53 5.29 10.93
N TYR A 44 -6.19 6.32 10.16
CA TYR A 44 -5.74 6.16 8.77
C TYR A 44 -4.59 5.15 8.65
N ASN A 45 -3.62 5.23 9.57
CA ASN A 45 -2.44 4.35 9.60
C ASN A 45 -2.84 2.88 9.82
N GLU A 46 -3.74 2.62 10.77
CA GLU A 46 -4.25 1.27 11.03
C GLU A 46 -4.95 0.70 9.80
N VAL A 47 -5.83 1.48 9.16
CA VAL A 47 -6.53 1.06 7.95
C VAL A 47 -5.55 0.78 6.81
N ASN A 48 -4.55 1.63 6.61
CA ASN A 48 -3.55 1.46 5.58
C ASN A 48 -2.74 0.16 5.80
N ILE A 49 -2.30 -0.11 7.03
CA ILE A 49 -1.60 -1.36 7.37
C ILE A 49 -2.51 -2.57 7.16
N VAL A 50 -3.76 -2.52 7.60
CA VAL A 50 -4.70 -3.64 7.41
C VAL A 50 -4.97 -3.90 5.92
N ILE A 51 -5.18 -2.87 5.11
CA ILE A 51 -5.45 -3.06 3.67
C ILE A 51 -4.23 -3.64 2.96
N TYR A 52 -3.06 -3.02 3.13
CA TYR A 52 -1.88 -3.36 2.35
C TYR A 52 -1.07 -4.54 2.87
N TYR A 53 -1.11 -4.82 4.17
CA TYR A 53 -0.37 -5.94 4.75
C TYR A 53 -1.23 -7.17 5.04
N LEU A 54 -2.55 -6.99 5.25
CA LEU A 54 -3.48 -8.11 5.48
C LEU A 54 -4.35 -8.37 4.26
N LEU A 55 -5.25 -7.46 3.85
CA LEU A 55 -6.31 -7.77 2.88
C LEU A 55 -5.77 -8.10 1.49
N ILE A 56 -4.90 -7.25 0.95
CA ILE A 56 -4.33 -7.45 -0.39
C ILE A 56 -3.49 -8.74 -0.42
N PRO A 57 -2.51 -8.96 0.47
CA PRO A 57 -1.74 -10.20 0.48
C PRO A 57 -2.60 -11.45 0.74
N LEU A 58 -3.59 -11.38 1.63
CA LEU A 58 -4.52 -12.49 1.88
C LEU A 58 -5.25 -12.90 0.59
N SER A 59 -5.70 -11.94 -0.20
CA SER A 59 -6.35 -12.23 -1.49
C SER A 59 -5.42 -12.93 -2.48
N TRP A 60 -4.13 -12.55 -2.53
CA TRP A 60 -3.14 -13.24 -3.36
C TRP A 60 -2.89 -14.67 -2.89
N VAL A 61 -2.82 -14.87 -1.58
CA VAL A 61 -2.63 -16.19 -1.00
C VAL A 61 -3.84 -17.11 -1.30
N ILE A 62 -5.06 -16.58 -1.26
CA ILE A 62 -6.27 -17.32 -1.67
C ILE A 62 -6.18 -17.74 -3.14
N MET A 63 -5.78 -16.83 -4.02
CA MET A 63 -5.59 -17.12 -5.45
C MET A 63 -4.48 -18.15 -5.66
N ALA A 64 -3.38 -18.05 -4.92
CA ALA A 64 -2.27 -19.00 -4.96
C ALA A 64 -2.66 -20.40 -4.46
N ASP A 65 -3.48 -20.51 -3.41
CA ASP A 65 -4.01 -21.79 -2.94
C ASP A 65 -4.90 -22.43 -4.00
N TYR A 66 -5.70 -21.63 -4.71
CA TYR A 66 -6.51 -22.10 -5.84
C TYR A 66 -5.65 -22.65 -6.98
N LEU A 67 -4.59 -21.92 -7.35
CA LEU A 67 -3.61 -22.31 -8.37
C LEU A 67 -2.86 -23.60 -8.03
N THR A 68 -2.35 -23.69 -6.80
CA THR A 68 -1.51 -24.80 -6.34
C THR A 68 -2.32 -26.02 -5.88
N LYS A 69 -3.64 -25.86 -5.72
CA LYS A 69 -4.56 -26.85 -5.11
C LYS A 69 -4.16 -27.29 -3.70
N LEU A 70 -3.36 -26.47 -3.01
CA LEU A 70 -2.88 -26.70 -1.65
C LEU A 70 -3.56 -25.68 -0.73
N PRO A 71 -4.66 -26.02 -0.03
CA PRO A 71 -5.43 -25.05 0.75
C PRO A 71 -4.79 -24.68 2.10
N PHE A 72 -3.46 -24.68 2.18
CA PHE A 72 -2.72 -24.48 3.44
C PHE A 72 -2.22 -23.05 3.61
N LEU A 73 -1.90 -22.32 2.55
CA LEU A 73 -1.27 -21.00 2.72
C LEU A 73 -2.27 -19.99 3.29
N THR A 74 -3.53 -20.01 2.84
CA THR A 74 -4.59 -19.12 3.31
C THR A 74 -4.84 -19.25 4.82
N PRO A 75 -5.15 -20.45 5.36
CA PRO A 75 -5.38 -20.59 6.79
C PRO A 75 -4.12 -20.31 7.61
N MET A 76 -2.92 -20.65 7.11
CA MET A 76 -1.66 -20.30 7.80
C MET A 76 -1.47 -18.78 7.89
N PHE A 77 -1.69 -18.06 6.78
CA PHE A 77 -1.57 -16.61 6.74
C PHE A 77 -2.62 -15.93 7.62
N ALA A 78 -3.87 -16.38 7.56
CA ALA A 78 -4.94 -15.88 8.41
C ALA A 78 -4.66 -16.12 9.90
N MET A 79 -4.17 -17.32 10.26
CA MET A 79 -3.83 -17.65 11.65
C MET A 79 -2.68 -16.80 12.19
N ALA A 80 -1.65 -16.54 11.39
CA ALA A 80 -0.56 -15.63 11.77
C ALA A 80 -1.08 -14.22 12.08
N TRP A 81 -2.04 -13.73 11.28
CA TRP A 81 -2.68 -12.44 11.50
C TRP A 81 -3.60 -12.41 12.72
N ILE A 82 -4.37 -13.47 12.97
CA ILE A 82 -5.19 -13.58 14.18
C ILE A 82 -4.30 -13.51 15.43
N ILE A 83 -3.17 -14.23 15.44
CA ILE A 83 -2.20 -14.16 16.55
C ILE A 83 -1.63 -12.74 16.68
N PHE A 84 -1.29 -12.09 15.56
CA PHE A 84 -0.77 -10.73 15.57
C PHE A 84 -1.76 -9.70 16.15
N LEU A 85 -3.04 -9.82 15.79
CA LEU A 85 -4.14 -8.98 16.26
C LEU A 85 -4.49 -9.25 17.73
N TRP A 86 -4.47 -10.51 18.17
CA TRP A 86 -4.83 -10.89 19.54
C TRP A 86 -3.74 -10.52 20.55
N LYS A 87 -2.46 -10.64 20.18
CA LYS A 87 -1.34 -10.57 21.13
C LYS A 87 -1.28 -9.30 21.97
N ASP A 88 -1.74 -8.15 21.47
CA ASP A 88 -1.79 -6.90 22.24
C ASP A 88 -2.73 -5.88 21.57
N GLN A 89 -4.01 -5.84 21.96
CA GLN A 89 -4.95 -4.85 21.43
C GLN A 89 -4.63 -3.42 21.88
N LEU A 90 -4.12 -3.24 23.11
CA LEU A 90 -3.76 -1.91 23.65
C LEU A 90 -2.52 -1.29 22.99
N ARG A 91 -1.63 -2.11 22.41
CA ARG A 91 -0.44 -1.67 21.65
C ARG A 91 -0.59 -1.89 20.15
N PHE A 92 -1.78 -2.27 19.68
CA PHE A 92 -2.01 -2.50 18.26
C PHE A 92 -1.79 -1.21 17.47
N ARG A 93 -2.36 -0.10 17.97
CA ARG A 93 -2.20 1.21 17.38
C ARG A 93 -0.74 1.64 17.28
N ASP A 94 0.03 1.54 18.36
CA ASP A 94 1.46 1.88 18.37
C ASP A 94 2.26 1.02 17.37
N ARG A 95 1.91 -0.27 17.23
CA ARG A 95 2.54 -1.16 16.25
C ARG A 95 2.16 -0.78 14.82
N CYS A 96 0.90 -0.44 14.57
CA CYS A 96 0.45 0.05 13.27
C CYS A 96 1.13 1.37 12.91
N ASP A 97 1.25 2.30 13.85
CA ASP A 97 1.94 3.58 13.65
C ASP A 97 3.43 3.37 13.38
N LEU A 98 4.09 2.44 14.09
CA LEU A 98 5.48 2.08 13.82
C LEU A 98 5.66 1.43 12.44
N MET A 99 4.78 0.50 12.07
CA MET A 99 4.82 -0.17 10.77
C MET A 99 4.55 0.83 9.64
N PHE A 100 3.57 1.72 9.83
CA PHE A 100 3.27 2.79 8.88
C PHE A 100 4.46 3.74 8.73
N SER A 101 5.11 4.15 9.82
CA SER A 101 6.32 4.97 9.77
C SER A 101 7.42 4.30 8.95
N LYS A 102 7.65 3.00 9.14
CA LYS A 102 8.61 2.23 8.34
C LYS A 102 8.21 2.15 6.87
N SER A 103 6.92 1.99 6.56
CA SER A 103 6.41 2.03 5.19
C SER A 103 6.65 3.39 4.54
N VAL A 104 6.41 4.48 5.28
CA VAL A 104 6.69 5.84 4.80
C VAL A 104 8.18 6.05 4.59
N GLU A 105 9.03 5.59 5.50
CA GLU A 105 10.50 5.62 5.32
C GLU A 105 10.95 4.86 4.07
N PHE A 106 10.36 3.69 3.82
CA PHE A 106 10.59 2.92 2.60
C PHE A 106 10.17 3.68 1.34
N LEU A 107 8.98 4.30 1.34
CA LEU A 107 8.51 5.13 0.21
C LEU A 107 9.40 6.37 -0.01
N LEU A 108 9.85 6.99 1.08
CA LEU A 108 10.76 8.13 1.05
C LEU A 108 12.19 7.74 0.66
N TRP A 109 12.60 6.49 0.85
CA TRP A 109 13.91 6.01 0.41
C TRP A 109 14.05 6.12 -1.13
N PHE A 110 12.97 5.91 -1.89
CA PHE A 110 12.94 6.12 -3.34
C PHE A 110 13.14 7.59 -3.76
N LYS A 111 13.03 8.54 -2.83
CA LYS A 111 13.41 9.93 -3.08
C LYS A 111 14.88 10.08 -3.43
N ARG A 112 15.75 9.17 -2.97
CA ARG A 112 17.17 9.11 -3.37
C ARG A 112 17.34 8.87 -4.87
N ILE A 113 16.40 8.17 -5.50
CA ILE A 113 16.37 7.84 -6.93
C ILE A 113 15.65 8.95 -7.74
N GLY A 114 15.14 9.99 -7.07
CA GLY A 114 14.45 11.12 -7.69
C GLY A 114 12.92 11.04 -7.65
N TRP A 115 12.35 9.97 -7.09
CA TRP A 115 10.89 9.81 -7.03
C TRP A 115 10.26 10.65 -5.92
N ASN A 116 9.08 11.19 -6.19
CA ASN A 116 8.28 11.88 -5.18
C ASN A 116 7.45 10.86 -4.37
N TYR A 117 7.16 11.15 -3.10
CA TYR A 117 6.35 10.31 -2.23
C TYR A 117 5.02 9.89 -2.87
N VAL A 118 4.32 10.84 -3.52
CA VAL A 118 3.06 10.57 -4.24
C VAL A 118 3.25 9.55 -5.36
N ILE A 119 4.33 9.69 -6.13
CA ILE A 119 4.64 8.79 -7.24
C ILE A 119 4.99 7.40 -6.69
N SER A 120 5.89 7.33 -5.69
CA SER A 120 6.28 6.08 -5.05
C SER A 120 5.06 5.35 -4.46
N SER A 121 4.16 6.07 -3.80
CA SER A 121 2.94 5.53 -3.23
C SER A 121 2.02 4.96 -4.31
N VAL A 122 1.73 5.69 -5.40
CA VAL A 122 0.87 5.17 -6.47
C VAL A 122 1.49 3.94 -7.15
N ILE A 123 2.81 3.97 -7.41
CA ILE A 123 3.48 2.81 -8.01
C ILE A 123 3.40 1.59 -7.08
N ILE A 124 3.76 1.75 -5.81
CA ILE A 124 3.90 0.60 -4.90
C ILE A 124 2.55 0.11 -4.38
N CYS A 125 1.63 1.02 -4.08
CA CYS A 125 0.33 0.70 -3.47
C CYS A 125 -0.77 0.44 -4.51
N VAL A 126 -0.57 0.75 -5.79
CA VAL A 126 -1.59 0.56 -6.84
C VAL A 126 -1.02 -0.22 -8.01
N VAL A 127 0.04 0.25 -8.65
CA VAL A 127 0.56 -0.37 -9.88
C VAL A 127 1.09 -1.79 -9.59
N ILE A 128 1.93 -1.96 -8.58
CA ILE A 128 2.49 -3.29 -8.22
C ILE A 128 1.37 -4.28 -7.86
N PRO A 129 0.40 -3.96 -6.98
CA PRO A 129 -0.70 -4.86 -6.70
C PRO A 129 -1.52 -5.24 -7.94
N ILE A 130 -1.80 -4.29 -8.83
CA ILE A 130 -2.52 -4.57 -10.08
C ILE A 130 -1.73 -5.54 -10.97
N LEU A 131 -0.41 -5.34 -11.10
CA LEU A 131 0.44 -6.25 -11.87
C LEU A 131 0.41 -7.68 -11.30
N ILE A 132 0.51 -7.82 -9.98
CA ILE A 132 0.42 -9.13 -9.31
C ILE A 132 -0.94 -9.78 -9.56
N TYR A 133 -2.04 -9.02 -9.47
CA TYR A 133 -3.36 -9.55 -9.80
C TYR A 133 -3.46 -9.99 -11.26
N ILE A 134 -2.91 -9.24 -12.21
CA ILE A 134 -2.91 -9.63 -13.63
C ILE A 134 -2.20 -10.96 -13.81
N GLU A 135 -1.02 -11.14 -13.20
CA GLU A 135 -0.26 -12.39 -13.28
C GLU A 135 -1.02 -13.56 -12.64
N LEU A 136 -1.59 -13.35 -11.44
CA LEU A 136 -2.36 -14.39 -10.75
C LEU A 136 -3.63 -14.77 -11.51
N ILE A 137 -4.36 -13.80 -12.08
CA ILE A 137 -5.56 -14.07 -12.90
C ILE A 137 -5.16 -14.80 -14.18
N TYR A 138 -4.10 -14.37 -14.85
CA TYR A 138 -3.61 -15.03 -16.05
C TYR A 138 -3.21 -16.48 -15.79
N ALA A 139 -2.61 -16.78 -14.63
CA ALA A 139 -2.26 -18.14 -14.25
C ALA A 139 -3.49 -19.01 -13.90
N ILE A 140 -4.60 -18.39 -13.48
CA ILE A 140 -5.86 -19.08 -13.13
C ILE A 140 -6.68 -19.41 -14.38
N CYS A 141 -6.67 -18.52 -15.37
CA CYS A 141 -7.38 -18.68 -16.65
C CYS A 141 -6.74 -19.72 -17.56
#